data_AF-A0A2V3W7U2-F1
#
_entry.id   AF-A0A2V3W7U2-F1
#
_cell.length_a   1.000
_cell.length_b   1.000
_cell.length_c   1.000
_cell.angle_alpha   90.00
_cell.angle_beta   90.00
_cell.angle_gamma   90.00
#
_symmetry.space_group_name_H-M   'P 1'
#
loop_
_entity.id
_entity.type
_entity.pdbx_description
1 polymer ?
#
loop_
_entity_poly.entity_id
_entity_poly.type
_entity_poly.pdbx_seq_one_letter_code
_entity_poly.pdbx_strand_id
1 'polypeptide(L)' 'MIKDNEKERLLKHVLNQKLYFSEIEERLVRVTFSLMADNVYTIDRAIPDLIKIINLLELEHEAIMLEINRILELSN' A
#
# COMPACT_ATOMS: atom_id res chain seq x y z
N MET A 1 3.53 -29.87 -8.02
CA MET A 1 2.80 -29.12 -9.08
C MET A 1 1.74 -28.16 -8.53
N ILE A 2 0.66 -28.59 -7.86
CA ILE A 2 -0.36 -27.66 -7.33
C ILE A 2 0.19 -26.75 -6.20
N LYS A 3 0.97 -27.32 -5.27
CA LYS A 3 1.60 -26.57 -4.15
C LYS A 3 2.66 -25.56 -4.59
N ASP A 4 3.36 -25.81 -5.71
CA ASP A 4 4.40 -24.91 -6.21
C ASP A 4 3.79 -23.65 -6.85
N ASN A 5 2.68 -23.80 -7.58
CA ASN A 5 1.93 -22.67 -8.15
C ASN A 5 1.31 -21.77 -7.07
N GLU A 6 0.87 -22.36 -5.96
CA GLU A 6 0.32 -21.58 -4.85
C GLU A 6 1.39 -20.77 -4.13
N LYS A 7 2.55 -21.38 -3.85
CA LYS A 7 3.68 -20.68 -3.24
C LYS A 7 4.18 -19.53 -4.12
N GLU A 8 4.27 -19.75 -5.43
CA GLU A 8 4.65 -18.69 -6.38
C GLU A 8 3.62 -17.56 -6.41
N ARG A 9 2.32 -17.89 -6.40
CA ARG A 9 1.23 -16.91 -6.32
C ARG A 9 1.32 -16.07 -5.05
N LEU A 10 1.54 -16.70 -3.89
CA LEU A 10 1.71 -16.03 -2.60
C LEU A 10 2.92 -15.09 -2.62
N LEU A 11 4.06 -15.57 -3.12
CA LEU A 11 5.27 -14.78 -3.22
C LEU A 11 5.08 -13.54 -4.11
N LYS A 12 4.45 -13.72 -5.29
CA LYS A 12 4.15 -12.60 -6.20
C LYS A 12 3.23 -11.58 -5.55
N HIS A 13 2.22 -12.03 -4.82
CA HIS A 13 1.31 -11.15 -4.09
C HIS A 13 2.07 -10.32 -3.05
N VAL A 14 2.81 -10.97 -2.14
CA VAL A 14 3.57 -10.27 -1.07
C VAL A 14 4.60 -9.29 -1.65
N LEU A 15 5.28 -9.65 -2.75
CA LEU A 15 6.22 -8.75 -3.42
C LEU A 15 5.53 -7.51 -3.99
N ASN A 16 4.36 -7.69 -4.63
CA ASN A 16 3.58 -6.56 -5.14
C ASN A 16 3.09 -5.65 -4.01
N GLN A 17 2.63 -6.22 -2.90
CA GLN A 17 2.24 -5.44 -1.71
C GLN A 17 3.42 -4.63 -1.18
N LYS A 18 4.61 -5.24 -1.07
CA LYS A 18 5.80 -4.55 -0.61
C LYS A 18 6.19 -3.37 -1.51
N LEU A 19 6.14 -3.57 -2.83
CA LEU A 19 6.41 -2.50 -3.81
C LEU A 19 5.39 -1.36 -3.69
N TYR A 20 4.12 -1.70 -3.50
CA TYR A 20 3.04 -0.73 -3.37
C TYR A 20 3.18 0.13 -2.10
N PHE A 21 3.51 -0.49 -0.96
CA PHE A 21 3.83 0.25 0.27
C PHE A 21 5.00 1.22 0.08
N SER A 22 6.08 0.80 -0.60
CA SER A 22 7.21 1.69 -0.87
C SER A 22 6.81 2.90 -1.74
N GLU A 23 5.88 2.75 -2.68
CA GLU A 23 5.33 3.88 -3.44
C GLU A 23 4.53 4.84 -2.56
N ILE A 24 3.71 4.31 -1.63
CA ILE A 24 2.96 5.13 -0.67
C ILE A 24 3.92 5.90 0.25
N GLU A 25 4.96 5.24 0.76
CA GLU A 25 6.00 5.85 1.60
C GLU A 25 6.69 7.02 0.89
N GLU A 26 7.12 6.83 -0.36
CA GLU A 26 7.74 7.89 -1.16
C GLU A 26 6.80 9.10 -1.35
N ARG A 27 5.53 8.83 -1.67
CA ARG A 27 4.51 9.88 -1.83
C ARG A 27 4.30 10.65 -0.53
N LEU A 28 4.24 9.96 0.61
CA LEU A 28 4.08 10.58 1.92
C LEU A 28 5.28 11.47 2.28
N VAL A 29 6.50 10.98 2.04
CA VAL A 29 7.74 11.75 2.25
C VAL A 29 7.72 13.03 1.40
N ARG A 30 7.37 12.92 0.11
CA ARG A 30 7.29 14.08 -0.78
C ARG A 30 6.27 15.12 -0.31
N VAL A 31 5.06 14.70 0.06
CA VAL A 31 4.02 15.61 0.58
C VAL A 31 4.49 16.27 1.88
N THR A 32 5.14 15.52 2.77
CA THR A 32 5.67 16.03 4.04
C THR A 32 6.75 17.10 3.81
N PHE A 33 7.73 16.83 2.95
CA PHE A 33 8.75 17.83 2.60
C PHE A 33 8.15 19.06 1.92
N SER A 34 7.14 18.86 1.06
CA SER A 34 6.45 19.97 0.38
C SER A 34 5.66 20.86 1.35
N LEU A 35 5.07 20.26 2.39
CA LEU A 35 4.40 20.99 3.48
C LEU A 35 5.39 21.71 4.40
N MET A 36 6.57 21.14 4.64
CA MET A 36 7.63 21.78 5.44
C MET A 36 8.32 22.93 4.70
N ALA A 37 8.41 22.86 3.37
CA ALA A 37 8.95 23.92 2.53
C ALA A 37 7.84 24.96 2.26
N ASP A 38 7.75 25.94 3.15
CA ASP A 38 6.71 26.97 3.31
C ASP A 38 6.56 27.97 2.12
N ASN A 39 6.95 27.59 0.90
CA ASN A 39 7.10 28.51 -0.23
C ASN A 39 6.35 28.14 -1.51
N VAL A 40 5.82 26.92 -1.70
CA VAL A 40 5.13 26.56 -2.97
C VAL A 40 3.95 25.58 -2.82
N TYR A 41 3.87 24.81 -1.72
CA TYR A 41 2.82 23.81 -1.51
C TYR A 41 1.93 24.19 -0.33
N THR A 42 0.84 24.92 -0.60
CA THR A 42 -0.12 25.30 0.43
C THR A 42 -0.87 24.07 0.98
N ILE A 43 -1.39 24.17 2.20
CA ILE A 43 -2.25 23.15 2.84
C ILE A 43 -3.34 22.67 1.87
N ASP A 44 -3.92 23.59 1.08
CA ASP A 44 -4.96 23.30 0.08
C ASP A 44 -4.51 22.32 -1.01
N ARG A 45 -3.21 22.31 -1.35
CA ARG A 45 -2.62 21.37 -2.32
C ARG A 45 -2.23 20.04 -1.68
N ALA A 46 -1.89 20.04 -0.39
CA ALA A 46 -1.50 18.83 0.32
C ALA A 46 -2.68 17.94 0.72
N ILE A 47 -3.83 18.53 1.11
CA ILE A 47 -5.01 17.78 1.53
C ILE A 47 -5.46 16.75 0.47
N PRO A 48 -5.60 17.10 -0.83
CA PRO A 48 -5.97 16.12 -1.85
C PRO A 48 -4.99 14.95 -1.97
N ASP A 49 -3.69 15.21 -1.81
CA ASP A 49 -2.67 14.16 -1.90
C ASP A 49 -2.64 13.27 -0.65
N LEU A 50 -2.88 13.85 0.53
CA LEU A 50 -3.07 13.09 1.76
C LEU A 50 -4.31 12.20 1.70
N ILE A 51 -5.43 12.70 1.17
CA ILE A 51 -6.64 11.89 0.94
C ILE A 51 -6.34 10.72 0.01
N LYS A 52 -5.60 10.95 -1.09
CA LYS A 52 -5.17 9.85 -1.98
C LYS A 52 -4.32 8.83 -1.22
N ILE A 53 -3.36 9.28 -0.42
CA ILE A 53 -2.50 8.39 0.37
C ILE A 53 -3.34 7.54 1.34
N ILE A 54 -4.30 8.16 2.05
CA ILE A 54 -5.20 7.46 2.98
C ILE A 54 -6.01 6.39 2.24
N ASN A 55 -6.63 6.73 1.11
CA ASN A 55 -7.40 5.76 0.33
C ASN A 55 -6.53 4.59 -0.18
N LEU A 56 -5.29 4.86 -0.56
CA LEU A 56 -4.36 3.80 -1.00
C LEU A 56 -3.98 2.87 0.16
N LEU A 57 -3.81 3.42 1.37
CA LEU A 57 -3.56 2.63 2.59
C LEU A 57 -4.76 1.78 2.99
N GLU A 58 -5.98 2.30 2.85
CA GLU A 58 -7.21 1.53 3.11
C GLU A 58 -7.34 0.33 2.16
N LEU A 59 -7.14 0.54 0.85
CA LEU A 59 -7.16 -0.53 -0.14
C LEU A 59 -6.11 -1.62 0.14
N GLU A 60 -4.92 -1.21 0.58
CA GLU A 60 -3.87 -2.17 0.93
C GLU A 60 -4.22 -2.95 2.21
N HIS A 61 -4.84 -2.30 3.19
CA HIS A 61 -5.36 -2.97 4.38
C HIS A 61 -6.40 -4.04 4.02
N GLU A 62 -7.35 -3.71 3.13
CA GLU A 62 -8.34 -4.66 2.63
C GLU A 62 -7.68 -5.85 1.92
N ALA A 63 -6.69 -5.59 1.06
CA ALA A 63 -5.95 -6.64 0.36
C ALA A 63 -5.23 -7.61 1.33
N ILE A 64 -4.58 -7.08 2.37
CA ILE A 64 -3.95 -7.89 3.43
C ILE A 64 -5.00 -8.74 4.15
N MET A 65 -6.14 -8.17 4.53
CA MET A 65 -7.20 -8.90 5.23
C MET A 65 -7.79 -10.03 4.38
N LEU A 66 -7.97 -9.81 3.08
CA LEU A 66 -8.40 -10.85 2.14
C LEU A 66 -7.38 -12.00 2.07
N GLU A 67 -6.08 -11.69 2.04
CA GLU A 67 -5.04 -12.72 1.99
C GLU A 67 -4.94 -13.50 3.31
N ILE A 68 -5.10 -12.84 4.46
CA ILE A 68 -5.19 -13.51 5.78
C ILE A 68 -6.36 -14.50 5.78
N ASN A 69 -7.55 -14.08 5.35
CA ASN A 69 -8.71 -14.97 5.28
C ASN A 69 -8.47 -16.18 4.37
N ARG A 70 -7.86 -15.96 3.20
CA ARG A 70 -7.51 -17.04 2.28
C ARG A 70 -6.49 -18.03 2.88
N ILE A 71 -5.48 -17.54 3.60
CA ILE A 71 -4.51 -18.41 4.29
C ILE A 71 -5.21 -19.25 5.38
N LEU A 72 -6.16 -18.65 6.12
CA LEU A 72 -6.93 -19.35 7.14
C LEU A 72 -7.83 -20.43 6.53
N GLU A 73 -8.46 -20.16 5.39
CA GLU A 73 -9.26 -21.16 4.64
C GLU A 73 -8.43 -22.34 4.14
N LEU A 74 -7.19 -22.10 3.70
CA LEU A 74 -6.26 -23.15 3.26
C LEU A 74 -5.67 -23.98 4.40
N SER A 75 -5.82 -23.51 5.65
CA SER A 75 -5.32 -24.17 6.85
C SER A 75 -6.37 -25.10 7.50
N ASN A 76 -7.58 -25.17 6.94
CA ASN A 76 -8.67 -26.10 7.29
C ASN A 76 -8.76 -27.25 6.28
#